data_AF-A0A7X9HIR2-F1
#
_entry.id   AF-A0A7X9HIR2-F1
#
_cell.length_a   1.000
_cell.length_b   1.000
_cell.length_c   1.000
_cell.angle_alpha   90.00
_cell.angle_beta   90.00
_cell.angle_gamma   90.00
#
_symmetry.space_group_name_H-M   'P 1'
#
loop_
_entity.id
_entity.type
_entity.pdbx_description
1 polymer ?
#
loop_
_entity_poly.entity_id
_entity_poly.type
_entity_poly.pdbx_seq_one_letter_code
_entity_poly.pdbx_strand_id
1 'polypeptide(L)'
;MEDKETISPPWPNSTKMLVALTLLVILAALFIRFNNVLVPLVLAFMVAYLIYPIADFLRLKTKLPWTASVLIVYLVIILAILGLLVWGGLSITVQIGNMIDFISKSISNLQGEIASLDETVIQIGPFQYKFTNLNEIVSELSTLSQPLFKEAGSLLGTIATSAVSTLVWMFFVLMVSFFMVKETHGLSGKLINLQIPGYREDMRRMG
;
A
#
# COMPACT_ATOMS: atom_id res chain seq x y z
N MET A 1 -59.13 -29.26 -11.94
CA MET A 1 -58.55 -29.23 -10.58
C MET A 1 -57.61 -28.04 -10.60
N GLU A 2 -58.06 -26.92 -10.02
CA GLU A 2 -57.38 -25.63 -10.12
C GLU A 2 -56.22 -25.60 -9.11
N ASP A 3 -54.99 -25.50 -9.59
CA ASP A 3 -53.82 -25.29 -8.75
C ASP A 3 -53.88 -23.89 -8.15
N LYS A 4 -54.18 -23.81 -6.84
CA LYS A 4 -54.06 -22.57 -6.07
C LYS A 4 -52.57 -22.22 -5.93
N GLU A 5 -52.12 -21.25 -6.71
CA GLU A 5 -50.83 -20.59 -6.47
C GLU A 5 -50.80 -20.07 -5.03
N THR A 6 -49.84 -20.56 -4.25
CA THR A 6 -49.64 -20.15 -2.85
C THR A 6 -49.00 -18.77 -2.82
N ILE A 7 -49.82 -17.73 -2.89
CA ILE A 7 -49.40 -16.34 -2.75
C ILE A 7 -48.92 -16.14 -1.30
N SER A 8 -47.63 -15.84 -1.14
CA SER A 8 -47.02 -15.63 0.18
C SER A 8 -47.67 -14.44 0.88
N PRO A 9 -48.05 -14.55 2.17
CA PRO A 9 -48.76 -13.49 2.88
C PRO A 9 -47.90 -12.22 3.01
N PRO A 10 -48.46 -11.02 2.79
CA PRO A 10 -47.72 -9.77 2.88
C PRO A 10 -47.27 -9.51 4.31
N TRP A 11 -45.98 -9.20 4.47
CA TRP A 11 -45.38 -9.00 5.80
C TRP A 11 -46.01 -7.80 6.52
N PRO A 12 -46.26 -7.90 7.84
CA PRO A 12 -46.70 -6.77 8.66
C PRO A 12 -45.69 -5.61 8.58
N ASN A 13 -46.18 -4.36 8.61
CA ASN A 13 -45.32 -3.19 8.47
C ASN A 13 -44.23 -3.10 9.57
N SER A 14 -44.57 -3.53 10.79
CA SER A 14 -43.63 -3.63 11.92
C SER A 14 -42.50 -4.63 11.67
N THR A 15 -42.79 -5.76 11.01
CA THR A 15 -41.77 -6.77 10.63
C THR A 15 -40.84 -6.20 9.56
N LYS A 16 -41.38 -5.49 8.56
CA LYS A 16 -40.56 -4.81 7.54
C LYS A 16 -39.63 -3.78 8.18
N MET A 17 -40.13 -3.00 9.13
CA MET A 17 -39.34 -1.97 9.82
C MET A 17 -38.24 -2.59 10.69
N LEU A 18 -38.54 -3.66 11.42
CA LEU A 18 -37.57 -4.40 12.23
C LEU A 18 -36.48 -5.03 11.35
N VAL A 19 -36.85 -5.67 10.24
CA VAL A 19 -35.90 -6.26 9.29
C VAL A 19 -35.03 -5.18 8.66
N ALA A 20 -35.61 -4.06 8.20
CA ALA A 20 -34.87 -2.95 7.63
C ALA A 20 -33.87 -2.34 8.63
N LEU A 21 -34.30 -2.14 9.89
CA LEU A 21 -33.42 -1.63 10.95
C LEU A 21 -32.30 -2.63 11.28
N THR A 22 -32.63 -3.91 11.37
CA THR A 22 -31.64 -4.96 11.64
C THR A 22 -30.62 -5.06 10.51
N LEU A 23 -31.08 -5.00 9.26
CA LEU A 23 -30.21 -5.00 8.09
C LEU A 23 -29.34 -3.74 8.01
N LEU A 24 -29.89 -2.57 8.37
CA LEU A 24 -29.13 -1.32 8.48
C LEU A 24 -28.03 -1.43 9.54
N VAL A 25 -28.34 -1.97 10.72
CA VAL A 25 -27.34 -2.19 11.79
C VAL A 25 -26.27 -3.18 11.34
N ILE A 26 -26.64 -4.28 10.67
CA ILE A 26 -25.68 -5.24 10.11
C ILE A 26 -24.79 -4.57 9.07
N LEU A 27 -25.36 -3.82 8.12
CA LEU A 27 -24.58 -3.10 7.10
C LEU A 27 -23.65 -2.06 7.71
N ALA A 28 -24.13 -1.28 8.69
CA ALA A 28 -23.30 -0.30 9.40
C ALA A 28 -22.17 -0.99 10.18
N ALA A 29 -22.46 -2.08 10.88
CA ALA A 29 -21.46 -2.87 11.59
C ALA A 29 -20.42 -3.47 10.62
N LEU A 30 -20.87 -3.97 9.47
CA LEU A 30 -20.01 -4.52 8.42
C LEU A 30 -19.15 -3.40 7.80
N PHE A 31 -19.73 -2.23 7.53
CA PHE A 31 -19.02 -1.07 7.02
C PHE A 31 -17.92 -0.63 8.00
N ILE A 32 -18.23 -0.50 9.30
CA ILE A 32 -17.24 -0.13 10.32
C ILE A 32 -16.16 -1.22 10.47
N ARG A 33 -16.56 -2.50 10.47
CA ARG A 33 -15.65 -3.63 10.65
C ARG A 33 -14.71 -3.84 9.47
N PHE A 34 -15.19 -3.60 8.24
CA PHE A 34 -14.46 -3.89 7.00
C PHE A 34 -14.05 -2.63 6.22
N ASN A 35 -14.12 -1.43 6.82
CA ASN A 35 -13.73 -0.18 6.16
C ASN A 35 -12.32 -0.24 5.54
N ASN A 36 -11.39 -0.90 6.22
CA ASN A 36 -10.01 -1.09 5.73
C ASN A 36 -9.91 -1.90 4.43
N VAL A 37 -10.90 -2.75 4.13
CA VAL A 37 -10.96 -3.57 2.89
C VAL A 37 -11.84 -2.91 1.84
N LEU A 38 -12.85 -2.13 2.24
CA LEU A 38 -13.75 -1.42 1.32
C LEU A 38 -13.00 -0.44 0.43
N VAL A 39 -12.06 0.34 0.98
CA VAL A 39 -11.28 1.31 0.19
C VAL A 39 -10.44 0.60 -0.91
N PRO A 40 -9.61 -0.41 -0.60
CA PRO A 40 -8.93 -1.23 -1.62
C PRO A 40 -9.88 -1.89 -2.63
N LEU A 41 -11.05 -2.34 -2.19
CA LEU A 41 -12.03 -2.96 -3.08
C LEU A 41 -12.54 -1.96 -4.12
N VAL A 42 -12.93 -0.75 -3.70
CA VAL A 42 -13.35 0.33 -4.62
C VAL A 42 -12.22 0.69 -5.59
N LEU A 43 -10.98 0.79 -5.09
CA LEU A 43 -9.83 1.01 -5.95
C LEU A 43 -9.63 -0.13 -6.96
N ALA A 44 -9.86 -1.38 -6.58
CA ALA A 44 -9.77 -2.53 -7.49
C ALA A 44 -10.79 -2.42 -8.63
N PHE A 45 -12.02 -1.98 -8.33
CA PHE A 45 -13.03 -1.67 -9.34
C PHE A 45 -12.59 -0.54 -10.28
N MET A 46 -12.04 0.55 -9.73
CA MET A 46 -11.54 1.67 -10.54
C MET A 46 -10.38 1.24 -11.45
N VAL A 47 -9.42 0.50 -10.91
CA VAL A 47 -8.28 -0.04 -11.65
C VAL A 47 -8.74 -1.03 -12.71
N ALA A 48 -9.73 -1.88 -12.42
CA ALA A 48 -10.29 -2.82 -13.39
C ALA A 48 -10.92 -2.07 -14.56
N TYR A 49 -11.70 -1.03 -14.27
CA TYR A 49 -12.30 -0.16 -15.29
C TYR A 49 -11.23 0.53 -16.14
N LEU A 50 -10.13 0.99 -15.53
CA LEU A 50 -9.00 1.62 -16.24
C LEU A 50 -8.23 0.62 -17.12
N ILE A 51 -8.01 -0.60 -16.64
CA ILE A 51 -7.23 -1.64 -17.34
C ILE A 51 -8.03 -2.28 -18.48
N TYR A 52 -9.36 -2.36 -18.35
CA TYR A 52 -10.23 -2.94 -19.37
C TYR A 52 -9.95 -2.46 -20.81
N PRO A 53 -9.93 -1.15 -21.13
CA PRO A 53 -9.64 -0.67 -22.49
C PRO A 53 -8.21 -1.01 -22.94
N ILE A 54 -7.25 -1.08 -22.02
CA ILE A 54 -5.86 -1.44 -22.33
C ILE A 54 -5.78 -2.92 -22.73
N ALA A 55 -6.47 -3.79 -21.99
CA ALA A 55 -6.55 -5.21 -22.29
C ALA A 55 -7.27 -5.49 -23.61
N ASP A 56 -8.34 -4.75 -23.91
CA ASP A 56 -9.06 -4.88 -25.18
C ASP A 56 -8.23 -4.34 -26.36
N PHE A 57 -7.54 -3.21 -26.19
CA PHE A 57 -6.60 -2.70 -27.19
C PHE A 57 -5.49 -3.71 -27.51
N LEU A 58 -4.91 -4.33 -26.47
CA LEU A 58 -3.89 -5.35 -26.64
C LEU A 58 -4.45 -6.57 -27.40
N ARG A 59 -5.64 -7.03 -27.03
CA ARG A 59 -6.34 -8.12 -27.72
C ARG A 59 -6.56 -7.81 -29.19
N LEU A 60 -7.04 -6.62 -29.52
CA LEU A 60 -7.32 -6.20 -30.90
C LEU A 60 -6.03 -6.12 -31.74
N LYS A 61 -4.93 -5.64 -31.15
CA LYS A 61 -3.62 -5.54 -31.82
C LYS A 61 -2.93 -6.89 -32.01
N THR A 62 -2.98 -7.77 -31.01
CA THR A 62 -2.19 -9.01 -30.97
C THR A 62 -2.99 -10.28 -31.30
N LYS A 63 -4.32 -10.18 -31.42
CA LYS A 63 -5.26 -11.29 -31.67
C LYS A 63 -5.19 -12.41 -30.63
N LEU A 64 -4.69 -12.11 -29.43
CA LEU A 64 -4.62 -13.07 -28.32
C LEU A 64 -6.01 -13.32 -27.70
N PRO A 65 -6.23 -14.47 -27.06
CA PRO A 65 -7.45 -14.70 -26.29
C PRO A 65 -7.56 -13.67 -25.16
N TRP A 66 -8.79 -13.33 -24.75
CA TRP A 66 -9.08 -12.32 -23.73
C TRP A 66 -8.23 -12.51 -22.47
N THR A 67 -8.22 -13.72 -21.92
CA THR A 67 -7.48 -14.07 -20.71
C THR A 67 -5.97 -13.84 -20.84
N ALA A 68 -5.38 -14.13 -22.00
CA ALA A 68 -3.94 -13.90 -22.23
C ALA A 68 -3.63 -12.40 -22.31
N SER A 69 -4.49 -11.62 -22.95
CA SER A 69 -4.32 -10.16 -23.04
C SER A 69 -4.38 -9.52 -21.65
N VAL A 70 -5.36 -9.92 -20.84
CA VAL A 70 -5.47 -9.47 -19.44
C VAL A 70 -4.22 -9.87 -18.66
N LEU A 71 -3.81 -11.14 -18.71
CA LEU A 71 -2.63 -11.64 -17.99
C LEU A 71 -1.36 -10.84 -18.33
N ILE A 72 -1.12 -10.57 -19.62
CA ILE A 72 0.05 -9.82 -20.07
C ILE A 72 0.03 -8.40 -19.53
N VAL A 73 -1.11 -7.70 -19.58
CA VAL A 73 -1.22 -6.33 -19.06
C VAL A 73 -0.91 -6.29 -17.56
N TYR A 74 -1.50 -7.19 -16.76
CA TYR A 74 -1.22 -7.24 -15.32
C TYR A 74 0.23 -7.63 -15.02
N LEU A 75 0.81 -8.57 -15.78
CA LEU A 75 2.20 -8.95 -15.62
C LEU A 75 3.15 -7.77 -15.86
N VAL A 76 2.93 -7.01 -16.94
CA VAL A 76 3.73 -5.81 -17.25
C VAL A 76 3.59 -4.76 -16.15
N ILE A 77 2.37 -4.53 -15.64
CA ILE A 77 2.14 -3.60 -14.52
C ILE A 77 2.89 -4.04 -13.27
N ILE A 78 2.81 -5.32 -12.89
CA ILE A 78 3.52 -5.86 -11.72
C ILE A 78 5.03 -5.72 -11.89
N LEU A 79 5.57 -6.07 -13.05
CA LEU A 79 7.00 -5.93 -13.34
C LEU A 79 7.45 -4.46 -13.30
N ALA A 80 6.63 -3.54 -13.83
CA ALA A 80 6.92 -2.10 -13.77
C ALA A 80 6.93 -1.61 -12.31
N ILE A 81 5.97 -2.00 -11.49
CA ILE A 81 5.90 -1.64 -10.07
C ILE A 81 7.10 -2.19 -9.31
N LEU A 82 7.44 -3.48 -9.49
CA LEU A 82 8.60 -4.09 -8.84
C LEU A 82 9.90 -3.43 -9.28
N GLY A 83 10.04 -3.13 -10.58
CA GLY A 83 11.20 -2.40 -11.11
C GLY A 83 11.35 -1.01 -10.49
N LEU A 84 10.25 -0.25 -10.40
CA LEU A 84 10.23 1.06 -9.77
C LEU A 84 10.53 1.00 -8.27
N LEU A 85 10.06 -0.02 -7.58
CA LEU A 85 10.31 -0.19 -6.15
C LEU A 85 11.74 -0.62 -5.84
N VAL A 86 12.31 -1.53 -6.63
CA VAL A 86 13.72 -1.91 -6.47
C VAL A 86 14.60 -0.70 -6.78
N TRP A 87 14.32 0.02 -7.88
CA TRP A 87 15.10 1.19 -8.26
C TRP A 87 14.98 2.32 -7.22
N GLY A 88 13.76 2.65 -6.80
CA GLY A 88 13.50 3.69 -5.81
C GLY A 88 13.98 3.31 -4.40
N GLY A 89 13.73 2.08 -3.96
CA GLY A 89 14.09 1.60 -2.63
C GLY A 89 15.60 1.51 -2.41
N LEU A 90 16.35 1.04 -3.41
CA LEU A 90 17.80 1.03 -3.36
C LEU A 90 18.37 2.45 -3.29
N SER A 91 17.84 3.38 -4.10
CA SER A 91 18.31 4.77 -4.12
C SER A 91 18.15 5.44 -2.75
N ILE A 92 16.99 5.29 -2.11
CA ILE A 92 16.71 5.91 -0.79
C ILE A 92 17.63 5.32 0.28
N THR A 93 17.78 4.00 0.29
CA THR A 93 18.59 3.30 1.29
C THR A 93 20.06 3.69 1.18
N VAL A 94 20.60 3.70 -0.04
CA VAL A 94 21.99 4.12 -0.30
C VAL A 94 22.18 5.60 0.03
N GLN A 95 21.23 6.47 -0.30
CA GLN A 95 21.34 7.91 -0.03
C GLN A 95 21.36 8.22 1.47
N ILE A 96 20.49 7.59 2.26
CA ILE A 96 20.47 7.74 3.71
C ILE A 96 21.71 7.09 4.33
N GLY A 97 22.10 5.91 3.87
CA GLY A 97 23.31 5.21 4.31
C GLY A 97 24.57 6.05 4.10
N ASN A 98 24.74 6.65 2.93
CA ASN A 98 25.88 7.54 2.64
C ASN A 98 25.90 8.78 3.57
N MET A 99 24.73 9.31 3.92
CA MET A 99 24.63 10.44 4.85
C MET A 99 25.02 10.02 6.27
N ILE A 100 24.55 8.85 6.72
CA ILE A 100 24.96 8.23 8.00
C ILE A 100 26.47 8.03 8.03
N ASP A 101 27.05 7.46 6.98
CA ASP A 101 28.49 7.21 6.86
C ASP A 101 29.30 8.51 6.84
N PHE A 102 28.81 9.54 6.15
CA PHE A 102 29.44 10.85 6.12
C PHE A 102 29.47 11.51 7.50
N ILE A 103 28.34 11.49 8.22
CA ILE A 103 28.25 12.03 9.58
C ILE A 103 29.14 11.22 10.53
N SER A 104 29.10 9.89 10.45
CA SER A 104 29.92 8.99 11.26
C SER A 104 31.42 9.24 11.05
N LYS A 105 31.88 9.33 9.79
CA LYS A 105 33.26 9.66 9.46
C LYS A 105 33.65 11.06 9.92
N SER A 106 32.77 12.05 9.76
CA SER A 106 33.03 13.41 10.22
C SER A 106 33.22 13.48 11.73
N ILE A 107 32.36 12.79 12.49
CA ILE A 107 32.49 12.69 13.96
C ILE A 107 33.77 11.95 14.33
N SER A 108 34.07 10.81 13.70
CA SER A 108 35.29 10.04 13.98
C SER A 108 36.57 10.83 13.67
N ASN A 109 36.58 11.61 12.58
CA ASN A 109 37.72 12.45 12.22
C ASN A 109 37.91 13.57 13.25
N LEU A 110 36.83 14.24 13.67
CA LEU A 110 36.89 15.26 14.72
C LEU A 110 37.42 14.69 16.04
N GLN A 111 36.99 13.49 16.43
CA GLN A 111 37.51 12.81 17.61
C GLN A 111 39.01 12.51 17.49
N GLY A 112 39.46 12.05 16.31
CA GLY A 112 40.88 11.81 16.03
C GLY A 112 41.73 13.08 16.11
N GLU A 113 41.23 14.20 15.57
CA GLU A 113 41.88 15.50 15.67
C GLU A 113 41.97 15.96 17.14
N ILE A 114 40.89 15.82 17.91
CA ILE A 114 40.88 16.14 19.35
C ILE A 114 41.85 15.25 20.14
N ALA A 115 41.89 13.94 19.86
CA ALA A 115 42.82 13.02 20.52
C ALA A 115 44.29 13.35 20.21
N SER A 116 44.59 13.78 18.99
CA SER A 116 45.95 14.23 18.62
C SER A 116 46.39 15.50 19.37
N LEU A 117 45.44 16.36 19.76
CA LEU A 117 45.71 17.54 20.58
C LEU A 117 45.99 17.18 22.06
N ASP A 118 45.45 16.07 22.56
CA ASP A 118 45.70 15.56 23.93
C ASP A 118 47.15 15.09 24.13
N GLU A 119 47.75 14.56 23.06
CA GLU A 119 49.16 14.13 23.06
C GLU A 119 50.14 15.32 22.92
N THR A 120 49.66 16.49 22.53
CA THR A 120 50.50 17.67 22.28
C THR A 120 50.83 18.37 23.61
N VAL A 121 52.03 18.12 24.14
CA VAL A 121 52.57 18.84 25.30
C VAL A 121 53.15 20.17 24.83
N ILE A 122 52.53 21.29 25.20
CA ILE A 122 53.09 22.62 24.90
C ILE A 122 54.09 22.95 26.03
N GLN A 123 55.39 22.97 25.69
CA GLN A 123 56.44 23.44 26.59
C GLN A 123 56.70 24.93 26.37
N ILE A 124 56.43 25.76 27.38
CA ILE A 124 56.79 27.18 27.40
C ILE A 124 57.76 27.39 28.56
N GLY A 125 59.07 27.38 28.27
CA GLY A 125 60.11 27.46 29.31
C GLY A 125 60.06 26.26 30.27
N PRO A 126 60.20 26.44 31.60
CA PRO A 126 60.15 25.34 32.57
C PRO A 126 58.72 24.81 32.83
N PHE A 127 57.69 25.38 32.20
CA PHE A 127 56.30 24.99 32.40
C PHE A 127 55.84 24.06 31.28
N GLN A 128 55.26 22.91 31.66
CA GLN A 128 54.62 21.96 30.76
C GLN A 128 53.10 22.11 30.90
N TYR A 129 52.41 22.46 29.82
CA TYR A 129 50.95 22.50 29.78
C TYR A 129 50.44 21.36 28.90
N LYS A 130 49.61 20.49 29.49
CA LYS A 130 48.84 19.47 28.79
C LYS A 130 47.38 19.89 28.72
N PHE A 131 46.75 19.71 27.57
CA PHE A 131 45.30 19.70 27.54
C PHE A 131 44.84 18.51 28.39
N THR A 132 44.01 18.79 29.40
CA THR A 132 43.47 17.79 30.32
C THR A 132 41.96 17.72 30.07
N ASN A 133 41.38 16.52 30.06
CA ASN A 133 39.94 16.23 29.85
C ASN A 133 39.40 16.26 28.41
N LEU A 134 40.25 16.19 27.37
CA LEU A 134 39.76 16.07 25.99
C LEU A 134 38.98 14.77 25.74
N ASN A 135 39.32 13.70 26.47
CA ASN A 135 38.61 12.42 26.41
C ASN A 135 37.15 12.50 26.92
N GLU A 136 36.87 13.38 27.89
CA GLU A 136 35.50 13.58 28.39
C GLU A 136 34.64 14.22 27.29
N ILE A 137 35.18 15.22 26.58
CA ILE A 137 34.53 15.88 25.45
C ILE A 137 34.25 14.89 24.31
N VAL A 138 35.21 14.02 24.00
CA VAL A 138 35.05 12.94 22.99
C VAL A 138 33.95 11.95 23.39
N SER A 139 33.88 11.59 24.68
CA SER A 139 32.87 10.66 25.21
C SER A 139 31.46 11.27 25.18
N GLU A 140 31.34 12.56 25.45
CA GLU A 140 30.07 13.29 25.43
C GLU A 140 29.57 13.46 23.98
N LEU A 141 30.47 13.78 23.04
CA LEU A 141 30.16 13.87 21.62
C LEU A 141 29.67 12.53 21.04
N SER A 142 30.26 11.42 21.47
CA SER A 142 29.82 10.08 21.08
C SER A 142 28.40 9.79 21.57
N THR A 143 28.10 10.17 22.80
CA THR A 143 26.78 9.99 23.42
C THR A 143 25.70 10.81 22.71
N LEU A 144 26.03 12.02 22.26
CA LEU A 144 25.13 12.89 21.49
C LEU A 144 24.85 12.38 20.07
N SER A 145 25.74 11.57 19.48
CA SER A 145 25.60 11.04 18.12
C SER A 145 24.75 9.76 18.03
N GLN A 146 24.73 8.95 19.08
CA GLN A 146 23.98 7.68 19.11
C GLN A 146 22.47 7.82 18.79
N PRO A 147 21.76 8.84 19.32
CA PRO A 147 20.35 9.06 18.98
C PRO A 147 20.12 9.30 17.49
N LEU A 148 21.00 10.09 16.84
CA LEU A 148 20.89 10.42 15.42
C LEU A 148 21.01 9.17 14.54
N PHE A 149 21.94 8.27 14.86
CA PHE A 149 22.09 7.01 14.13
C PHE A 149 20.91 6.07 14.35
N LYS A 150 20.37 5.99 15.56
CA LYS A 150 19.18 5.19 15.87
C LYS A 150 17.94 5.72 15.14
N GLU A 151 17.76 7.03 15.09
CA GLU A 151 16.66 7.67 14.38
C GLU A 151 16.78 7.48 12.87
N ALA A 152 17.98 7.64 12.30
CA ALA A 152 18.19 7.35 10.87
C ALA A 152 17.93 5.87 10.52
N GLY A 153 18.36 4.95 11.37
CA GLY A 153 18.07 3.52 11.24
C GLY A 153 16.58 3.18 11.38
N SER A 154 15.87 3.84 12.30
CA SER A 154 14.42 3.63 12.49
C SER A 154 13.61 4.19 11.32
N LEU A 155 14.03 5.31 10.73
CA LEU A 155 13.44 5.87 9.52
C LEU A 155 13.58 4.90 8.34
N LEU A 156 14.77 4.32 8.13
CA LEU A 156 14.99 3.26 7.13
C LEU A 156 14.06 2.06 7.38
N GLY A 157 13.97 1.60 8.63
CA GLY A 157 13.08 0.52 9.02
C GLY A 157 11.60 0.82 8.76
N THR A 158 11.16 2.05 9.03
CA THR A 158 9.78 2.51 8.83
C THR A 158 9.45 2.62 7.34
N ILE A 159 10.35 3.15 6.51
CA ILE A 159 10.19 3.22 5.05
C ILE A 159 10.12 1.80 4.46
N ALA A 160 11.02 0.90 4.87
CA ALA A 160 10.99 -0.48 4.42
C ALA A 160 9.68 -1.19 4.81
N THR A 161 9.26 -1.07 6.06
CA THR A 161 8.03 -1.69 6.57
C THR A 161 6.78 -1.13 5.88
N SER A 162 6.72 0.19 5.69
CA SER A 162 5.60 0.83 4.99
C SER A 162 5.55 0.44 3.51
N ALA A 163 6.69 0.34 2.83
CA ALA A 163 6.75 -0.14 1.45
C ALA A 163 6.21 -1.58 1.31
N VAL A 164 6.59 -2.49 2.23
CA VAL A 164 6.05 -3.86 2.25
C VAL A 164 4.53 -3.86 2.49
N SER A 165 4.03 -3.05 3.43
CA SER A 165 2.59 -2.93 3.68
C SER A 165 1.83 -2.40 2.46
N THR A 166 2.33 -1.35 1.81
CA THR A 166 1.75 -0.80 0.58
C THR A 166 1.78 -1.82 -0.56
N LEU A 167 2.84 -2.61 -0.69
CA LEU A 167 2.93 -3.71 -1.65
C LEU A 167 1.84 -4.76 -1.44
N VAL A 168 1.58 -5.16 -0.21
CA VAL A 168 0.52 -6.13 0.13
C VAL A 168 -0.85 -5.59 -0.29
N TRP A 169 -1.16 -4.33 0.05
CA TRP A 169 -2.43 -3.71 -0.34
C TRP A 169 -2.55 -3.52 -1.85
N MET A 170 -1.49 -3.07 -2.51
CA MET A 170 -1.45 -2.91 -3.96
C MET A 170 -1.63 -4.25 -4.67
N PHE A 171 -0.98 -5.30 -4.20
CA PHE A 171 -1.14 -6.66 -4.72
C PHE A 171 -2.59 -7.13 -4.55
N PHE A 172 -3.21 -6.91 -3.39
CA PHE A 172 -4.63 -7.22 -3.18
C PHE A 172 -5.54 -6.50 -4.17
N VAL A 173 -5.35 -5.18 -4.34
CA VAL A 173 -6.09 -4.36 -5.32
C VAL A 173 -5.93 -4.92 -6.73
N LEU A 174 -4.69 -5.18 -7.16
CA LEU A 174 -4.40 -5.73 -8.48
C LEU A 174 -4.98 -7.13 -8.67
N MET A 175 -4.93 -7.98 -7.64
CA MET A 175 -5.48 -9.33 -7.69
C MET A 175 -7.00 -9.30 -7.87
N VAL A 176 -7.72 -8.54 -7.04
CA VAL A 176 -9.18 -8.39 -7.16
C VAL A 176 -9.56 -7.78 -8.50
N SER A 177 -8.82 -6.75 -8.92
CA SER A 177 -8.99 -6.10 -10.22
C SER A 177 -8.80 -7.10 -11.37
N PHE A 178 -7.74 -7.92 -11.32
CA PHE A 178 -7.45 -8.96 -12.31
C PHE A 178 -8.60 -9.96 -12.42
N PHE A 179 -9.09 -10.47 -11.30
CA PHE A 179 -10.24 -11.38 -11.30
C PHE A 179 -11.47 -10.73 -11.92
N MET A 180 -11.74 -9.47 -11.58
CA MET A 180 -12.87 -8.73 -12.15
C MET A 180 -12.77 -8.59 -13.67
N VAL A 181 -11.62 -8.14 -14.20
CA VAL A 181 -11.43 -7.95 -15.64
C VAL A 181 -11.43 -9.31 -16.37
N LYS A 182 -10.77 -10.32 -15.80
CA LYS A 182 -10.74 -11.67 -16.36
C LYS A 182 -12.15 -12.26 -16.49
N GLU A 183 -12.96 -12.15 -15.45
CA GLU A 183 -14.32 -12.71 -15.38
C GLU A 183 -15.34 -11.95 -16.23
N THR A 184 -15.01 -10.74 -16.69
CA THR A 184 -15.86 -9.96 -17.60
C THR A 184 -15.99 -10.63 -18.99
N HIS A 185 -15.27 -11.72 -19.26
CA HIS A 185 -15.33 -12.56 -20.47
C HIS A 185 -15.19 -11.79 -21.81
N GLY A 186 -14.75 -10.53 -21.79
CA GLY A 186 -14.79 -9.63 -22.95
C GLY A 186 -16.22 -9.40 -23.49
N LEU A 187 -17.27 -9.76 -22.74
CA LEU A 187 -18.68 -9.72 -23.16
C LEU A 187 -19.32 -8.37 -22.82
N SER A 188 -18.75 -7.26 -23.30
CA SER A 188 -19.40 -5.95 -23.21
C SER A 188 -20.73 -5.89 -23.99
N GLY A 189 -20.96 -6.82 -24.93
CA GLY A 189 -22.14 -6.80 -25.80
C GLY A 189 -23.41 -7.53 -25.32
N LYS A 190 -23.43 -8.20 -24.15
CA LYS A 190 -24.59 -9.04 -23.73
C LYS A 190 -25.08 -8.84 -22.30
N LEU A 191 -24.53 -7.89 -21.55
CA LEU A 191 -24.85 -7.67 -20.14
C LEU A 191 -26.26 -7.10 -19.87
N ILE A 192 -27.02 -6.71 -20.90
CA ILE A 192 -28.41 -6.21 -20.76
C ILE A 192 -29.38 -7.13 -21.51
N ASN A 193 -29.43 -8.40 -21.12
CA ASN A 193 -30.60 -9.23 -21.39
C ASN A 193 -30.96 -10.04 -20.15
N LEU A 194 -31.27 -9.32 -19.07
CA LEU A 194 -31.79 -9.91 -17.83
C LEU A 194 -33.26 -10.31 -18.05
N GLN A 195 -33.48 -11.37 -18.81
CA GLN A 195 -34.79 -12.02 -18.91
C GLN A 195 -35.01 -12.83 -17.63
N ILE A 196 -35.57 -12.20 -16.60
CA ILE A 196 -36.06 -12.91 -15.40
C ILE A 196 -37.52 -13.31 -15.68
N PRO A 197 -37.81 -14.60 -15.96
CA PRO A 197 -39.19 -15.06 -16.12
C PRO A 197 -39.87 -15.06 -14.74
N GLY A 198 -40.92 -14.26 -14.58
CA GLY A 198 -41.76 -14.22 -13.37
C GLY A 198 -42.02 -12.84 -12.76
N TYR A 199 -41.15 -11.84 -13.01
CA TYR A 199 -41.24 -10.51 -12.37
C TYR A 199 -41.73 -9.38 -13.30
N ARG A 200 -42.39 -9.74 -14.42
CA ARG A 200 -42.86 -8.76 -15.43
C ARG A 200 -43.90 -7.77 -14.90
N GLU A 201 -44.79 -8.21 -14.00
CA GLU A 201 -45.89 -7.36 -13.51
C GLU A 201 -45.45 -6.37 -12.43
N ASP A 202 -44.47 -6.72 -11.60
CA ASP A 202 -43.98 -5.83 -10.55
C ASP A 202 -43.08 -4.71 -11.11
N MET A 203 -42.28 -5.02 -12.14
CA MET A 203 -41.49 -4.04 -12.88
C MET A 203 -42.37 -3.00 -13.60
N ARG A 204 -43.59 -3.38 -13.99
CA ARG A 204 -44.56 -2.51 -14.66
C ARG A 204 -45.27 -1.54 -13.71
N ARG A 205 -45.26 -1.82 -12.41
CA ARG A 205 -45.88 -0.97 -11.37
C ARG A 205 -44.93 0.09 -10.79
N MET A 206 -43.64 -0.01 -11.09
CA MET A 206 -42.61 0.93 -10.64
C MET A 206 -42.18 1.94 -11.71
N GLY A 207 -42.86 1.95 -12.86
CA GLY A 207 -42.69 2.95 -13.93
C GLY A 207 -43.81 3.98 -13.91
#